data_AF-A0AAV1I4Y1-F1
#
_entry.id   AF-A0AAV1I4Y1-F1
#
_cell.length_a   1.000
_cell.length_b   1.000
_cell.length_c   1.000
_cell.angle_alpha   90.00
_cell.angle_beta   90.00
_cell.angle_gamma   90.00
#
_symmetry.space_group_name_H-M   'P 1'
#
loop_
_entity.id
_entity.type
_entity.pdbx_description
1 polymer ?
#
loop_
_entity_poly.entity_id
_entity_poly.type
_entity_poly.pdbx_seq_one_letter_code
_entity_poly.pdbx_strand_id
1 'polypeptide(L)'
;MPSHWFLTRHSNPYIYVPNLIGYLRIASSLAAFAFALRSATLCVLLYSFGFICDELDGRFARKFGQTTMLGQVLDMVTDRLSTAGLLAVLGILNRQWYFCFLALLMLDIFSHWFQMYATLAAGAATHKDTESQSSIVRFYYQHRLFMGFCCICCEVLYLSLYLLHFPHFQTWPTVPLHLPPSLRQHLPGEEKGQEGVPLALVIAVLAVPGFALKQFINCIQLRTAMQQLVATDRDKLGQQGQAARSKLDALSKAQ
;
A
#
# COMPACT_ATOMS: atom_id res chain seq x y z
N MET A 1 9.80 -35.15 -10.75
CA MET A 1 8.70 -35.30 -9.77
C MET A 1 7.40 -34.92 -10.47
N PRO A 2 6.33 -35.73 -10.40
CA PRO A 2 5.05 -35.33 -10.97
C PRO A 2 4.58 -34.07 -10.23
N SER A 3 4.41 -32.97 -10.96
CA SER A 3 3.87 -31.74 -10.38
C SER A 3 2.45 -32.02 -9.91
N HIS A 4 2.21 -31.91 -8.61
CA HIS A 4 0.89 -32.07 -8.03
C HIS A 4 -0.08 -31.11 -8.74
N TRP A 5 -1.24 -31.60 -9.17
CA TRP A 5 -2.20 -30.86 -10.02
C TRP A 5 -2.61 -29.49 -9.43
N PHE A 6 -2.54 -29.37 -8.11
CA PHE A 6 -2.82 -28.16 -7.36
C PHE A 6 -1.78 -27.04 -7.56
N LEU A 7 -0.52 -27.40 -7.80
CA LEU A 7 0.59 -26.46 -8.00
C LEU A 7 0.74 -26.05 -9.47
N THR A 8 -0.09 -26.58 -10.36
CA THR A 8 -0.15 -26.18 -11.77
C THR A 8 -1.38 -25.32 -12.03
N ARG A 9 -1.42 -24.69 -13.21
CA ARG A 9 -2.57 -23.89 -13.62
C ARG A 9 -3.76 -24.83 -13.91
N HIS A 10 -4.81 -24.72 -13.09
CA HIS A 10 -6.05 -25.49 -13.24
C HIS A 10 -7.27 -24.58 -13.42
N SER A 11 -8.44 -25.16 -13.70
CA SER A 11 -9.65 -24.42 -14.11
C SER A 11 -10.25 -23.52 -13.02
N ASN A 12 -10.05 -23.84 -11.75
CA ASN A 12 -10.60 -23.06 -10.63
C ASN A 12 -9.58 -22.03 -10.09
N PRO A 13 -9.64 -20.74 -10.47
CA PRO A 13 -8.71 -19.74 -9.97
C PRO A 13 -8.92 -19.39 -8.49
N TYR A 14 -10.11 -19.63 -7.90
CA TYR A 14 -10.40 -19.25 -6.51
C TYR A 14 -9.53 -19.96 -5.49
N ILE A 15 -9.05 -21.16 -5.81
CA ILE A 15 -8.25 -22.02 -4.93
C ILE A 15 -6.76 -22.03 -5.29
N TYR A 16 -6.31 -21.11 -6.16
CA TYR A 16 -4.88 -20.96 -6.43
C TYR A 16 -4.13 -20.64 -5.13
N VAL A 17 -2.91 -21.17 -5.01
CA VAL A 17 -2.01 -20.95 -3.87
C VAL A 17 -1.92 -19.47 -3.48
N PRO A 18 -1.65 -18.51 -4.40
CA PRO A 18 -1.64 -17.09 -4.07
C PRO A 18 -2.97 -16.57 -3.50
N ASN A 19 -4.12 -17.04 -4.01
CA ASN A 19 -5.43 -16.56 -3.56
C ASN A 19 -5.78 -17.11 -2.17
N LEU A 20 -5.41 -18.35 -1.86
CA LEU A 20 -5.56 -18.91 -0.51
C LEU A 20 -4.70 -18.16 0.51
N ILE A 21 -3.49 -17.77 0.12
CA ILE A 21 -2.64 -16.90 0.95
C ILE A 21 -3.30 -15.53 1.13
N GLY A 22 -3.88 -14.95 0.07
CA GLY A 22 -4.67 -13.72 0.14
C GLY A 22 -5.83 -13.81 1.15
N TYR A 23 -6.60 -14.90 1.16
CA TYR A 23 -7.67 -15.10 2.15
C TYR A 23 -7.12 -15.24 3.57
N LEU A 24 -5.98 -15.92 3.73
CA LEU A 24 -5.30 -16.03 5.01
C LEU A 24 -4.83 -14.65 5.50
N ARG A 25 -4.35 -13.79 4.61
CA ARG A 25 -3.98 -12.39 4.93
C ARG A 25 -5.16 -11.59 5.45
N ILE A 26 -6.32 -11.70 4.79
CA ILE A 26 -7.56 -11.05 5.26
C ILE A 26 -7.91 -11.54 6.67
N ALA A 27 -7.93 -12.86 6.89
CA ALA A 27 -8.23 -13.43 8.20
C ALA A 27 -7.23 -12.99 9.27
N SER A 28 -5.93 -12.95 8.95
CA SER A 28 -4.87 -12.51 9.86
C SER A 28 -4.99 -11.03 10.22
N SER A 29 -5.39 -10.17 9.27
CA SER A 29 -5.60 -8.74 9.51
C SER A 29 -6.82 -8.50 10.40
N LEU A 30 -7.94 -9.18 10.12
CA LEU A 30 -9.13 -9.13 10.96
C LEU A 30 -8.84 -9.61 12.39
N ALA A 31 -8.08 -10.70 12.52
CA ALA A 31 -7.63 -11.17 13.83
C ALA A 31 -6.74 -10.12 14.50
N ALA A 32 -5.74 -9.57 13.80
CA ALA A 32 -4.86 -8.53 14.36
C ALA A 32 -5.66 -7.38 14.96
N PHE A 33 -6.64 -6.84 14.22
CA PHE A 33 -7.47 -5.73 14.70
C PHE A 33 -8.45 -6.13 15.81
N ALA A 34 -8.97 -7.36 15.81
CA ALA A 34 -9.78 -7.87 16.93
C ALA A 34 -9.00 -7.93 18.25
N PHE A 35 -7.68 -8.11 18.18
CA PHE A 35 -6.80 -8.11 19.34
C PHE A 35 -6.12 -6.74 19.60
N ALA A 36 -6.28 -5.74 18.72
CA ALA A 36 -5.50 -4.49 18.79
C ALA A 36 -5.62 -3.76 20.13
N LEU A 37 -6.83 -3.63 20.68
CA LEU A 37 -7.02 -2.93 21.96
C LEU A 37 -6.76 -3.82 23.19
N ARG A 38 -6.57 -5.13 22.99
CA ARG A 38 -6.43 -6.11 24.09
C ARG A 38 -5.01 -6.63 24.25
N SER A 39 -4.27 -6.79 23.16
CA SER A 39 -2.90 -7.29 23.16
C SER A 39 -2.14 -6.71 21.98
N ALA A 40 -1.32 -5.70 22.27
CA ALA A 40 -0.46 -5.07 21.28
C ALA A 40 0.47 -6.08 20.59
N THR A 41 1.06 -6.99 21.36
CA THR A 41 1.95 -8.04 20.86
C THR A 41 1.26 -8.95 19.86
N LEU A 42 0.07 -9.48 20.19
CA LEU A 42 -0.66 -10.35 19.27
C LEU A 42 -1.07 -9.63 17.99
N CYS A 43 -1.51 -8.37 18.10
CA CYS A 43 -1.82 -7.54 16.94
C CYS A 43 -0.61 -7.40 16.02
N VAL A 44 0.56 -7.03 16.54
CA VAL A 44 1.79 -6.86 15.73
C VAL A 44 2.22 -8.18 15.10
N LEU A 45 2.17 -9.30 15.84
CA LEU A 45 2.54 -10.61 15.31
C LEU A 45 1.62 -11.05 14.15
N LEU A 46 0.30 -10.92 14.33
CA LEU A 46 -0.68 -11.29 13.32
C LEU A 46 -0.61 -10.38 12.10
N TYR A 47 -0.43 -9.07 12.31
CA TYR A 47 -0.25 -8.11 11.22
C TYR A 47 1.03 -8.38 10.44
N SER A 48 2.15 -8.59 11.14
CA SER A 48 3.45 -8.90 10.52
C SER A 48 3.40 -10.21 9.73
N PHE A 49 2.65 -11.20 10.22
CA PHE A 49 2.40 -12.44 9.48
C PHE A 49 1.67 -12.17 8.16
N GLY A 50 0.62 -11.36 8.18
CA GLY A 50 -0.09 -10.93 6.96
C GLY A 50 0.82 -10.19 5.97
N PHE A 51 1.73 -9.35 6.47
CA PHE A 51 2.71 -8.63 5.66
C PHE A 51 3.76 -9.57 5.03
N ILE A 52 4.19 -10.63 5.73
CA ILE A 52 5.09 -11.64 5.14
C ILE A 52 4.36 -12.44 4.04
N CYS A 53 3.09 -12.76 4.28
CA CYS A 53 2.26 -13.49 3.31
C CYS A 53 2.07 -12.72 2.00
N ASP A 54 2.07 -11.38 2.00
CA ASP A 54 2.03 -10.52 0.81
C ASP A 54 3.15 -10.84 -0.17
N GLU A 55 4.40 -10.81 0.29
CA GLU A 55 5.52 -11.10 -0.59
C GLU A 55 5.52 -12.57 -1.07
N LEU A 56 4.94 -13.49 -0.28
CA LEU A 56 4.83 -14.91 -0.64
C LEU A 56 3.77 -15.19 -1.70
N ASP A 57 2.61 -14.53 -1.67
CA ASP A 57 1.56 -14.77 -2.66
C ASP A 57 2.04 -14.39 -4.07
N GLY A 58 2.69 -13.24 -4.26
CA GLY A 58 3.23 -12.82 -5.54
C GLY A 58 4.37 -13.72 -6.01
N ARG A 59 5.21 -14.21 -5.09
CA ARG A 59 6.26 -15.20 -5.42
C ARG A 59 5.66 -16.51 -5.91
N PHE A 60 4.65 -17.05 -5.23
CA PHE A 60 4.01 -18.30 -5.63
C PHE A 60 3.17 -18.15 -6.90
N ALA A 61 2.51 -17.01 -7.11
CA ALA A 61 1.80 -16.70 -8.36
C ALA A 61 2.72 -16.78 -9.58
N ARG A 62 3.94 -16.23 -9.47
CA ARG A 62 4.96 -16.29 -10.54
C ARG A 62 5.58 -17.68 -10.67
N LYS A 63 5.92 -18.32 -9.55
CA LYS A 63 6.56 -19.65 -9.53
C LYS A 63 5.67 -20.74 -10.14
N PHE A 64 4.36 -20.69 -9.86
CA PHE A 64 3.40 -21.70 -10.30
C PHE A 64 2.60 -21.30 -11.55
N GLY A 65 2.86 -20.12 -12.12
CA GLY A 65 2.11 -19.62 -13.29
C GLY A 65 0.62 -19.39 -13.00
N GLN A 66 0.27 -19.13 -11.73
CA GLN A 66 -1.11 -18.95 -11.23
C GLN A 66 -1.50 -17.46 -11.13
N THR A 67 -0.92 -16.60 -11.98
CA THR A 67 -1.25 -15.16 -11.99
C THR A 67 -2.63 -14.93 -12.62
N THR A 68 -3.51 -14.23 -11.91
CA THR A 68 -4.89 -13.94 -12.36
C THR A 68 -5.29 -12.51 -12.03
N MET A 69 -6.27 -11.98 -12.75
CA MET A 69 -6.86 -10.67 -12.44
C MET A 69 -7.49 -10.65 -11.04
N LEU A 70 -8.18 -11.72 -10.65
CA LEU A 70 -8.72 -11.88 -9.30
C LEU A 70 -7.61 -11.76 -8.25
N GLY A 71 -6.52 -12.51 -8.42
CA GLY A 71 -5.39 -12.48 -7.48
C GLY A 71 -4.72 -11.11 -7.39
N GLN A 72 -4.56 -10.42 -8.52
CA GLN A 72 -4.01 -9.05 -8.55
C GLN A 72 -4.90 -8.05 -7.80
N VAL A 73 -6.22 -8.11 -7.98
CA VAL A 73 -7.16 -7.25 -7.26
C VAL A 73 -7.22 -7.62 -5.78
N LEU A 74 -7.26 -8.91 -5.45
CA LEU A 74 -7.29 -9.42 -4.09
C LEU A 74 -6.06 -8.97 -3.29
N ASP A 75 -4.87 -9.10 -3.88
CA ASP A 75 -3.60 -8.65 -3.31
C ASP A 75 -3.63 -7.15 -3.00
N MET A 76 -3.90 -6.33 -4.03
CA MET A 76 -3.97 -4.88 -3.90
C MET A 76 -5.00 -4.44 -2.84
N VAL A 77 -6.23 -4.97 -2.89
CA VAL A 77 -7.29 -4.57 -1.96
C VAL A 77 -6.95 -4.99 -0.52
N THR A 78 -6.41 -6.19 -0.33
CA THR A 78 -6.07 -6.70 1.01
C THR A 78 -4.97 -5.88 1.66
N ASP A 79 -3.93 -5.54 0.90
CA ASP A 79 -2.84 -4.67 1.34
C ASP A 79 -3.39 -3.31 1.80
N ARG A 80 -4.21 -2.65 0.98
CA ARG A 80 -4.83 -1.37 1.34
C ARG A 80 -5.75 -1.45 2.56
N LEU A 81 -6.55 -2.52 2.68
CA LEU A 81 -7.43 -2.73 3.84
C LEU A 81 -6.64 -2.94 5.13
N SER A 82 -5.48 -3.60 5.07
CA SER A 82 -4.63 -3.81 6.23
C SER A 82 -4.03 -2.49 6.73
N THR A 83 -3.40 -1.71 5.86
CA THR A 83 -2.88 -0.37 6.22
C THR A 83 -4.01 0.54 6.71
N ALA A 84 -5.18 0.49 6.07
CA ALA A 84 -6.36 1.25 6.46
C ALA A 84 -6.84 0.93 7.87
N GLY A 85 -6.94 -0.35 8.20
CA GLY A 85 -7.31 -0.81 9.54
C GLY A 85 -6.29 -0.37 10.59
N LEU A 86 -5.00 -0.45 10.30
CA LEU A 86 -3.94 0.00 11.22
C LEU A 86 -4.01 1.51 11.46
N LEU A 87 -4.20 2.32 10.42
CA LEU A 87 -4.39 3.77 10.53
C LEU A 87 -5.66 4.14 11.31
N ALA A 88 -6.75 3.39 11.12
CA ALA A 88 -7.99 3.59 11.88
C ALA A 88 -7.78 3.30 13.38
N VAL A 89 -7.11 2.20 13.72
CA VAL A 89 -6.74 1.88 15.11
C VAL A 89 -5.84 2.98 15.70
N LEU A 90 -4.83 3.43 14.97
CA LEU A 90 -3.96 4.54 15.39
C LEU A 90 -4.76 5.84 15.65
N GLY A 91 -5.73 6.15 14.81
CA GLY A 91 -6.62 7.30 15.00
C GLY A 91 -7.50 7.21 16.25
N ILE A 92 -7.96 6.00 16.59
CA ILE A 92 -8.71 5.74 17.83
C ILE A 92 -7.81 5.92 19.05
N LEU A 93 -6.60 5.34 19.02
CA LEU A 93 -5.65 5.37 20.13
C LEU A 93 -5.07 6.78 20.35
N ASN A 94 -4.75 7.51 19.29
CA ASN A 94 -4.08 8.80 19.34
C ASN A 94 -5.01 9.93 18.89
N ARG A 95 -6.01 10.24 19.71
CA ARG A 95 -7.06 11.22 19.39
C ARG A 95 -6.56 12.62 19.04
N GLN A 96 -5.36 13.01 19.47
CA GLN A 96 -4.76 14.31 19.10
C GLN A 96 -4.35 14.37 17.62
N TRP A 97 -3.90 13.26 17.06
CA TRP A 97 -3.37 13.15 15.69
C TRP A 97 -4.34 12.45 14.73
N TYR A 98 -5.58 12.20 15.16
CA TYR A 98 -6.59 11.44 14.40
C TYR A 98 -6.79 12.01 12.98
N PHE A 99 -6.78 13.33 12.83
CA PHE A 99 -6.95 13.99 11.55
C PHE A 99 -5.79 13.68 10.59
N CYS A 100 -4.56 13.61 11.09
CA CYS A 100 -3.39 13.25 10.29
C CYS A 100 -3.50 11.80 9.79
N PHE A 101 -3.86 10.84 10.66
CA PHE A 101 -4.07 9.45 10.25
C PHE A 101 -5.22 9.30 9.25
N LEU A 102 -6.31 10.05 9.44
CA LEU A 102 -7.42 10.09 8.51
C LEU A 102 -7.02 10.68 7.15
N ALA A 103 -6.23 11.75 7.13
CA ALA A 103 -5.73 12.34 5.89
C ALA A 103 -4.81 11.39 5.13
N LEU A 104 -3.91 10.67 5.84
CA LEU A 104 -3.05 9.64 5.26
C LEU A 104 -3.87 8.49 4.67
N LEU A 105 -4.90 8.04 5.39
CA LEU A 105 -5.83 7.02 4.92
C LEU A 105 -6.53 7.45 3.62
N MET A 106 -7.06 8.67 3.58
CA MET A 106 -7.73 9.21 2.39
C MET A 106 -6.76 9.33 1.21
N LEU A 107 -5.55 9.85 1.44
CA LEU A 107 -4.53 9.96 0.40
C LEU A 107 -4.16 8.58 -0.17
N ASP A 108 -3.99 7.59 0.69
CA ASP A 108 -3.62 6.24 0.27
C ASP A 108 -4.73 5.60 -0.60
N ILE A 109 -5.98 5.63 -0.13
CA ILE A 109 -7.12 5.10 -0.88
C ILE A 109 -7.30 5.84 -2.21
N PHE A 110 -7.29 7.18 -2.21
CA PHE A 110 -7.47 7.95 -3.45
C PHE A 110 -6.35 7.69 -4.45
N SER A 111 -5.08 7.77 -4.03
CA SER A 111 -3.95 7.61 -4.94
C SER A 111 -3.93 6.24 -5.63
N HIS A 112 -4.24 5.17 -4.89
CA HIS A 112 -4.30 3.81 -5.44
C HIS A 112 -5.55 3.56 -6.28
N TRP A 113 -6.72 4.04 -5.86
CA TRP A 113 -7.96 3.83 -6.60
C TRP A 113 -7.93 4.54 -7.97
N PHE A 114 -7.49 5.80 -7.99
CA PHE A 114 -7.33 6.55 -9.24
C PHE A 114 -6.30 5.89 -10.16
N GLN A 115 -5.16 5.45 -9.62
CA GLN A 115 -4.13 4.76 -10.41
C GLN A 115 -4.65 3.46 -11.03
N MET A 116 -5.43 2.68 -10.28
CA MET A 116 -6.00 1.43 -10.78
C MET A 116 -6.96 1.70 -11.95
N TYR A 117 -7.87 2.66 -11.80
CA TYR A 117 -8.79 3.06 -12.87
C TYR A 117 -8.07 3.65 -14.09
N ALA A 118 -7.07 4.51 -13.88
CA ALA A 118 -6.27 5.07 -14.98
C ALA A 118 -5.57 3.96 -15.77
N THR A 119 -5.01 2.95 -15.07
CA THR A 119 -4.34 1.80 -15.70
C THR A 119 -5.33 0.92 -16.49
N LEU A 120 -6.52 0.67 -15.94
CA LEU A 120 -7.57 -0.08 -16.64
C LEU A 120 -8.11 0.67 -17.87
N ALA A 121 -8.32 1.98 -17.74
CA ALA A 121 -8.77 2.84 -18.84
C ALA A 121 -7.73 2.89 -19.97
N ALA A 122 -6.44 2.99 -19.64
CA ALA A 122 -5.33 2.95 -20.59
C ALA A 122 -5.18 1.57 -21.26
N GLY A 123 -5.37 0.47 -20.50
CA GLY A 123 -5.32 -0.89 -21.04
C GLY A 123 -6.45 -1.21 -22.04
N ALA A 124 -7.57 -0.51 -21.97
CA ALA A 124 -8.64 -0.57 -22.97
C ALA A 124 -8.38 0.31 -24.21
N ALA A 125 -7.48 1.31 -24.09
CA ALA A 125 -7.07 2.23 -25.15
C ALA A 125 -5.74 1.76 -25.77
N THR A 126 -5.74 0.55 -26.35
CA THR A 126 -4.56 -0.03 -26.99
C THR A 126 -4.15 0.81 -28.21
N HIS A 127 -2.87 1.23 -28.25
CA HIS A 127 -2.17 1.97 -29.31
C HIS A 127 -2.13 3.51 -29.21
N LYS A 128 -1.47 4.05 -28.18
CA LYS A 128 -0.50 5.15 -28.33
C LYS A 128 0.30 5.33 -27.05
N ASP A 129 1.60 5.56 -27.21
CA ASP A 129 2.60 5.66 -26.14
C ASP A 129 2.12 6.52 -24.96
N THR A 130 2.04 5.88 -23.80
CA THR A 130 1.72 6.50 -22.52
C THR A 130 2.92 7.33 -22.03
N GLU A 131 3.19 8.46 -22.68
CA GLU A 131 4.27 9.40 -22.31
C GLU A 131 3.95 10.25 -21.06
N SER A 132 2.82 10.03 -20.40
CA SER A 132 2.39 10.80 -19.22
C SER A 132 2.70 10.12 -17.88
N GLN A 133 3.57 9.11 -17.83
CA GLN A 133 4.09 8.59 -16.57
C GLN A 133 5.21 9.51 -16.09
N SER A 134 5.02 10.17 -14.94
CA SER A 134 6.09 10.95 -14.32
C SER A 134 7.33 10.06 -14.10
N SER A 135 8.52 10.55 -14.46
CA SER A 135 9.76 9.76 -14.41
C SER A 135 10.04 9.16 -13.02
N ILE A 136 9.58 9.86 -11.98
CA ILE A 136 9.67 9.42 -10.58
C ILE A 136 8.78 8.21 -10.29
N VAL A 137 7.53 8.21 -10.74
CA VAL A 137 6.62 7.07 -10.54
C VAL A 137 7.12 5.86 -11.33
N ARG A 138 7.60 6.09 -12.56
CA ARG A 138 8.22 5.04 -13.37
C ARG A 138 9.46 4.44 -12.68
N PHE A 139 10.34 5.27 -12.14
CA PHE A 139 11.50 4.82 -11.38
C PHE A 139 11.10 4.00 -10.14
N TYR A 140 10.09 4.47 -9.39
CA TYR A 140 9.56 3.78 -8.21
C TYR A 140 9.10 2.35 -8.53
N TYR A 141 8.32 2.16 -9.59
CA TYR A 141 7.86 0.82 -10.00
C TYR A 141 8.93 -0.01 -10.70
N GLN A 142 9.91 0.62 -11.36
CA GLN A 142 11.01 -0.09 -12.02
C GLN A 142 11.97 -0.74 -11.02
N HIS A 143 12.20 -0.11 -9.87
CA HIS A 143 13.11 -0.60 -8.83
C HIS A 143 12.34 -1.24 -7.66
N ARG A 144 12.06 -2.54 -7.78
CA ARG A 144 11.31 -3.32 -6.77
C ARG A 144 11.88 -3.22 -5.35
N LEU A 145 13.21 -3.16 -5.19
CA LEU A 145 13.86 -3.01 -3.88
C LEU A 145 13.57 -1.64 -3.24
N PHE A 146 13.54 -0.58 -4.04
CA PHE A 146 13.28 0.77 -3.58
C PHE A 146 11.81 0.96 -3.19
N MET A 147 10.89 0.42 -4.00
CA MET A 147 9.46 0.34 -3.63
C MET A 147 9.27 -0.43 -2.32
N GLY A 148 9.86 -1.62 -2.22
CA GLY A 148 9.77 -2.46 -1.02
C GLY A 148 10.29 -1.74 0.22
N PHE A 149 11.43 -1.04 0.11
CA PHE A 149 11.96 -0.21 1.20
C PHE A 149 10.96 0.85 1.67
N CYS A 150 10.36 1.61 0.75
CA CYS A 150 9.39 2.66 1.10
C CYS A 150 8.13 2.07 1.78
N CYS A 151 7.62 0.95 1.27
CA CYS A 151 6.47 0.26 1.86
C CYS A 151 6.78 -0.27 3.26
N ILE A 152 7.92 -0.94 3.44
CA ILE A 152 8.37 -1.46 4.74
C ILE A 152 8.52 -0.30 5.74
N CYS A 153 9.17 0.80 5.35
CA CYS A 153 9.29 1.97 6.23
C CYS A 153 7.91 2.52 6.63
N CYS A 154 6.95 2.60 5.71
CA CYS A 154 5.60 3.06 6.01
C CYS A 154 4.90 2.17 7.04
N GLU A 155 4.89 0.86 6.81
CA GLU A 155 4.26 -0.12 7.71
C GLU A 155 4.94 -0.19 9.07
N VAL A 156 6.27 -0.20 9.08
CA VAL A 156 7.08 -0.21 10.31
C VAL A 156 6.87 1.06 11.12
N LEU A 157 6.73 2.23 10.48
CA LEU A 157 6.42 3.47 11.18
C LEU A 157 5.06 3.37 11.89
N TYR A 158 4.02 2.92 11.19
CA TYR A 158 2.69 2.78 11.77
C TYR A 158 2.65 1.77 12.92
N LEU A 159 3.29 0.60 12.76
CA LEU A 159 3.41 -0.39 13.82
C LEU A 159 4.21 0.14 15.01
N SER A 160 5.25 0.93 14.77
CA SER A 160 6.06 1.53 15.84
C SER A 160 5.27 2.59 16.62
N LEU A 161 4.51 3.45 15.93
CA LEU A 161 3.60 4.41 16.55
C LEU A 161 2.49 3.70 17.35
N TYR A 162 2.02 2.56 16.85
CA TYR A 162 1.03 1.74 17.53
C TYR A 162 1.59 1.14 18.83
N LEU A 163 2.80 0.60 18.79
CA LEU A 163 3.48 0.08 19.99
C LEU A 163 3.75 1.19 21.01
N LEU A 164 4.23 2.35 20.57
CA LEU A 164 4.51 3.50 21.43
C LEU A 164 3.27 4.05 22.16
N HIS A 165 2.06 3.72 21.71
CA HIS A 165 0.85 4.08 22.46
C HIS A 165 0.77 3.37 23.82
N PHE A 166 1.32 2.16 23.93
CA PHE A 166 1.23 1.36 25.15
C PHE A 166 2.44 1.63 26.07
N PRO A 167 2.23 1.94 27.38
CA PRO A 167 3.31 2.32 28.30
C PRO A 167 4.45 1.29 28.40
N HIS A 168 4.11 0.00 28.32
CA HIS A 168 5.11 -1.08 28.35
C HIS A 168 6.19 -0.90 27.27
N PHE A 169 5.78 -0.58 26.03
CA PHE A 169 6.69 -0.42 24.89
C PHE A 169 7.40 0.93 24.84
N GLN A 170 6.96 1.90 25.65
CA GLN A 170 7.72 3.11 25.90
C GLN A 170 8.92 2.82 26.82
N THR A 171 8.77 1.88 27.75
CA THR A 171 9.85 1.59 28.71
C THR A 171 10.74 0.40 28.32
N TRP A 172 10.26 -0.52 27.48
CA TRP A 172 11.00 -1.73 27.09
C TRP A 172 10.53 -2.30 25.74
N PRO A 173 11.41 -2.79 24.85
CA PRO A 173 12.87 -2.83 24.96
C PRO A 173 13.51 -1.47 24.67
N THR A 174 14.66 -1.19 25.30
CA THR A 174 15.42 0.06 25.16
C THR A 174 16.79 -0.16 24.55
N VAL A 175 17.29 0.84 23.83
CA VAL A 175 18.65 0.88 23.29
C VAL A 175 19.49 1.90 24.09
N PRO A 176 20.71 1.56 24.52
CA PRO A 176 21.59 2.49 25.23
C PRO A 176 22.13 3.54 24.25
N LEU A 177 21.36 4.59 24.01
CA LEU A 177 21.69 5.71 23.13
C LEU A 177 21.74 7.00 23.95
N HIS A 178 22.88 7.67 23.94
CA HIS A 178 23.07 8.95 24.62
C HIS A 178 22.44 10.08 23.82
N LEU A 179 21.18 10.39 24.12
CA LEU A 179 20.51 11.58 23.57
C LEU A 179 20.90 12.85 24.34
N PRO A 180 21.02 14.01 23.66
CA PRO A 180 21.24 15.28 24.32
C PRO A 180 20.05 15.64 25.24
N PRO A 181 20.29 16.37 26.34
CA PRO A 181 19.27 16.66 27.36
C PRO A 181 18.03 17.36 26.81
N SER A 182 18.20 18.20 25.76
CA SER A 182 17.11 18.92 25.10
C SER A 182 16.11 18.02 24.37
N LEU A 183 16.54 16.85 23.90
CA LEU A 183 15.67 15.86 23.27
C LEU A 183 15.04 14.93 24.31
N ARG A 184 15.71 14.67 25.45
CA ARG A 184 15.22 13.80 26.53
C ARG A 184 13.88 14.25 27.11
N GLN A 185 13.73 15.55 27.38
CA GLN A 185 12.49 16.13 27.91
C GLN A 185 11.25 15.94 27.02
N HIS A 186 11.43 15.58 25.74
CA HIS A 186 10.33 15.33 24.80
C HIS A 186 10.06 13.83 24.57
N LEU A 187 10.77 12.92 25.25
CA LEU A 187 10.53 11.49 25.09
C LEU A 187 9.24 11.06 25.82
N PRO A 188 8.41 10.22 25.17
CA PRO A 188 7.30 9.56 25.84
C PRO A 188 7.84 8.53 26.84
N GLY A 189 7.37 8.61 28.10
CA GLY A 189 7.69 7.64 29.13
C GLY A 189 8.92 7.96 29.98
N GLU A 190 9.22 9.23 30.29
CA GLU A 190 10.25 9.58 31.28
C GLU A 190 9.84 9.12 32.69
N GLU A 191 10.14 7.86 33.02
CA GLU A 191 10.34 7.45 34.40
C GLU A 191 11.77 7.82 34.81
N LYS A 192 11.90 8.55 35.93
CA LYS A 192 13.19 8.94 36.53
C LYS A 192 14.10 7.71 36.68
N GLY A 193 15.08 7.55 35.79
CA GLY A 193 16.14 6.53 35.92
C GLY A 193 16.36 5.62 34.70
N GLN A 194 15.61 5.74 33.62
CA GLN A 194 15.91 5.00 32.39
C GLN A 194 16.98 5.71 31.54
N GLU A 195 18.17 5.09 31.44
CA GLU A 195 19.29 5.59 30.62
C GLU A 195 19.15 5.25 29.11
N GLY A 196 18.06 4.59 28.70
CA GLY A 196 17.86 4.07 27.36
C GLY A 196 16.72 4.73 26.58
N VAL A 197 16.82 4.69 25.25
CA VAL A 197 15.79 5.17 24.32
C VAL A 197 14.89 4.01 23.92
N PRO A 198 13.55 4.18 23.85
CA PRO A 198 12.65 3.09 23.49
C PRO A 198 12.95 2.60 22.07
N LEU A 199 13.08 1.29 21.87
CA LEU A 199 13.43 0.72 20.56
C LEU A 199 12.40 1.08 19.50
N ALA A 200 11.12 1.06 19.85
CA ALA A 200 10.04 1.44 18.94
C ALA A 200 10.18 2.90 18.46
N LEU A 201 10.70 3.79 19.31
CA LEU A 201 10.95 5.18 18.92
C LEU A 201 12.13 5.29 17.95
N VAL A 202 13.23 4.57 18.22
CA VAL A 202 14.39 4.54 17.31
C VAL A 202 13.97 4.02 15.93
N ILE A 203 13.22 2.91 15.89
CA ILE A 203 12.71 2.32 14.66
C ILE A 203 11.76 3.29 13.94
N ALA A 204 10.85 3.94 14.66
CA ALA A 204 9.96 4.95 14.08
C ALA A 204 10.75 6.07 13.40
N VAL A 205 11.73 6.65 14.08
CA VAL A 205 12.57 7.74 13.53
C VAL A 205 13.34 7.29 12.29
N LEU A 206 13.93 6.09 12.31
CA LEU A 206 14.63 5.54 11.16
C LEU A 206 13.71 5.27 9.95
N ALA A 207 12.43 5.02 10.19
CA ALA A 207 11.43 4.78 9.15
C ALA A 207 10.87 6.06 8.51
N VAL A 208 11.03 7.23 9.16
CA VAL A 208 10.49 8.52 8.68
C VAL A 208 10.90 8.87 7.25
N PRO A 209 12.18 8.75 6.83
CA PRO A 209 12.59 9.13 5.48
C PRO A 209 11.87 8.31 4.39
N GLY A 210 11.76 7.00 4.58
CA GLY A 210 11.07 6.10 3.64
C GLY A 210 9.56 6.35 3.62
N PHE A 211 8.96 6.60 4.77
CA PHE A 211 7.56 7.01 4.88
C PHE A 211 7.29 8.33 4.13
N ALA A 212 8.08 9.37 4.38
CA ALA A 212 7.90 10.68 3.76
C ALA A 212 7.99 10.60 2.23
N LEU A 213 8.96 9.82 1.75
CA LEU A 213 9.12 9.54 0.33
C LEU A 213 7.92 8.79 -0.25
N LYS A 214 7.39 7.78 0.46
CA LYS A 214 6.17 7.07 0.04
C LYS A 214 4.97 8.01 -0.07
N GLN A 215 4.75 8.89 0.91
CA GLN A 215 3.64 9.84 0.88
C GLN A 215 3.77 10.86 -0.24
N PHE A 216 4.99 11.34 -0.49
CA PHE A 216 5.29 12.21 -1.63
C PHE A 216 4.95 11.53 -2.96
N ILE A 217 5.32 10.25 -3.11
CA ILE A 217 5.00 9.45 -4.30
C ILE A 217 3.49 9.23 -4.43
N ASN A 218 2.77 8.96 -3.34
CA ASN A 218 1.30 8.83 -3.37
C ASN A 218 0.62 10.11 -3.92
N CYS A 219 1.11 11.30 -3.53
CA CYS A 219 0.62 12.57 -4.07
C CYS A 219 0.90 12.71 -5.58
N ILE A 220 2.11 12.39 -6.02
CA ILE A 220 2.48 12.43 -7.45
C ILE A 220 1.65 11.42 -8.24
N GLN A 221 1.50 10.20 -7.71
CA GLN A 221 0.71 9.13 -8.30
C GLN A 221 -0.74 9.56 -8.50
N LEU A 222 -1.38 10.14 -7.48
CA LEU A 222 -2.73 10.68 -7.57
C LEU A 222 -2.84 11.73 -8.68
N ARG A 223 -1.94 12.72 -8.70
CA ARG A 223 -1.92 13.76 -9.74
C ARG A 223 -1.76 13.17 -11.14
N THR A 224 -0.81 12.24 -11.30
CA THR A 224 -0.49 11.60 -12.58
C THR A 224 -1.69 10.79 -13.09
N ALA A 225 -2.34 10.01 -12.21
CA ALA A 225 -3.51 9.22 -12.55
C ALA A 225 -4.69 10.09 -13.00
N MET A 226 -4.95 11.22 -12.32
CA MET A 226 -5.98 12.17 -12.75
C MET A 226 -5.68 12.77 -14.12
N GLN A 227 -4.42 13.11 -14.41
CA GLN A 227 -4.02 13.62 -15.73
C GLN A 227 -4.21 12.57 -16.83
N GLN A 228 -3.90 11.30 -16.55
CA GLN A 228 -4.11 10.18 -17.47
C GLN A 228 -5.59 9.97 -17.81
N LEU A 229 -6.47 10.04 -16.80
CA LEU A 229 -7.91 9.95 -17.02
C LEU A 229 -8.44 11.09 -17.90
N VAL A 230 -8.04 12.33 -17.62
CA VAL A 230 -8.43 13.49 -18.45
C VAL A 230 -7.90 13.37 -19.89
N ALA A 231 -6.67 12.87 -20.07
CA ALA A 231 -6.13 12.60 -21.40
C ALA A 231 -6.98 11.55 -22.15
N THR A 232 -7.38 10.48 -21.46
CA THR A 232 -8.20 9.41 -22.03
C THR A 232 -9.58 9.92 -22.46
N ASP A 233 -10.19 10.81 -21.68
CA ASP A 233 -11.47 11.43 -22.03
C ASP A 233 -11.36 12.34 -23.26
N ARG A 234 -10.27 13.12 -23.35
CA ARG A 234 -9.99 13.95 -24.54
C ARG A 234 -9.79 13.12 -25.79
N ASP A 235 -9.09 11.98 -25.68
CA ASP A 235 -8.86 11.08 -26.80
C ASP A 235 -10.17 10.45 -27.29
N LYS A 236 -11.04 10.01 -26.38
CA LYS A 236 -12.38 9.49 -26.72
C LYS A 236 -13.23 10.52 -27.45
N LEU A 237 -13.24 11.77 -26.97
CA LEU A 237 -13.95 12.86 -27.64
C LEU A 237 -13.38 13.14 -29.04
N GLY A 238 -12.05 13.11 -29.19
CA GLY A 238 -11.38 13.26 -30.48
C GLY A 238 -11.77 12.17 -31.48
N GLN A 239 -11.76 10.91 -31.04
CA GLN A 239 -12.17 9.77 -31.88
C GLN A 239 -13.64 9.86 -32.30
N GLN A 240 -14.55 10.23 -31.38
CA GLN A 240 -15.96 10.43 -31.69
C GLN A 240 -16.16 11.57 -32.70
N GLY A 241 -15.44 12.68 -32.54
CA GLY A 241 -15.48 13.79 -33.49
C GLY A 241 -14.97 13.41 -34.88
N GLN A 242 -13.89 12.63 -34.96
CA GLN A 242 -13.38 12.10 -36.24
C GLN A 242 -14.38 11.13 -36.90
N ALA A 243 -15.00 10.25 -36.12
CA ALA A 243 -16.01 9.33 -36.62
C ALA A 243 -17.29 10.04 -37.11
N ALA A 244 -17.68 11.14 -36.47
CA ALA A 244 -18.80 11.97 -36.92
C ALA A 244 -18.48 12.68 -38.25
N ARG A 245 -17.28 13.25 -38.38
CA ARG A 245 -16.82 13.90 -39.62
C ARG A 245 -16.74 12.91 -40.78
N SER A 246 -16.18 11.72 -40.58
CA SER A 246 -16.09 10.71 -41.64
C SER A 246 -17.46 10.21 -42.11
N LYS A 247 -18.45 10.12 -41.21
CA LYS A 247 -19.84 9.81 -41.60
C LYS A 247 -20.48 10.92 -42.43
N LEU A 248 -20.26 12.18 -42.08
CA LEU A 248 -20.74 13.33 -42.86
C LEU A 248 -20.13 13.35 -44.26
N ASP A 249 -18.82 13.15 -44.37
CA ASP A 249 -18.10 13.10 -45.65
C ASP A 249 -18.55 11.92 -46.53
N ALA A 250 -18.93 10.80 -45.91
CA ALA A 250 -19.46 9.64 -46.63
C ALA A 250 -20.87 9.91 -47.18
N LEU A 251 -21.72 10.60 -46.42
CA LEU A 251 -23.07 10.98 -46.86
C LEU A 251 -23.02 12.03 -47.98
N SER A 252 -22.12 13.00 -47.91
CA SER A 252 -21.98 14.02 -48.96
C SER A 252 -21.46 13.46 -50.29
N LYS A 253 -20.74 12.33 -50.27
CA LYS A 253 -20.25 11.63 -51.49
C LYS A 253 -21.28 10.68 -52.10
N ALA A 254 -22.36 10.38 -51.38
CA ALA A 254 -23.42 9.48 -51.83
C ALA A 254 -24.61 10.21 -52.50
N GLN A 255 -24.59 11.55 -52.51
CA GLN A 255 -25.51 12.44 -53.25
C GLN A 255 -24.85 12.91 -54.54
#